data_AF-A0A183FK92-F1
#
_entry.id   AF-A0A183FK92-F1
#
_cell.length_a   1.000
_cell.length_b   1.000
_cell.length_c   1.000
_cell.angle_alpha   90.00
_cell.angle_beta   90.00
_cell.angle_gamma   90.00
#
_symmetry.space_group_name_H-M   'P 1'
#
loop_
_entity.id
_entity.type
_entity.pdbx_description
1 polymer ?
#
loop_
_entity_poly.entity_id
_entity_poly.type
_entity_poly.pdbx_seq_one_letter_code
_entity_poly.pdbx_strand_id
1 'polypeptide(L)'
;MLRPYSVANVEEACIFFPGIDFLNLYRFPSIDTAHAVADILNERFYNVVILTLIGQWKRSHRGIMTSAVTSRHLYRHRLDISLPPYVVPRTPLHSVMRHNLVVMLFNASSPFREEALRVFEREKDVVILSECDEQPFSVCDADAHKVEWEDIVQQSRFVLLHESMPHFNTALYRALEATVVPVIFAPNLVLPFSDYIDWQLISLQPSSLPRVPDVIARLTPSKVEKMRAQIRKVHSQFSSLHGIVNMTMHVLESRMLPVKARTYEQCNLLAERPLALPHLERPTELLMVTWCDASNALQTLQYIRQLTSAGLLSSVAVIWRDDDNYPTREAWETAVHVEIFTGVEHAYDVQSIVKQNSNDVLLIVPQGHCSLDVKVVRKSLNIWRTQPDRAIAIPCGRSESKAVIVHKMLFSSMVKGDQNVISSEMLIEEILNVVPSLHVITREHADGVLISYECHNSYKRAKIGVNRRAIAMRRTLYFLLL
;
A
#
# COMPACT_ATOMS: atom_id res chain seq x y z
N MET A 1 -5.72 -9.87 3.11
CA MET A 1 -4.53 -9.11 3.56
C MET A 1 -4.81 -8.28 4.81
N LEU A 2 -5.91 -7.52 4.90
CA LEU A 2 -6.16 -6.70 6.10
C LEU A 2 -6.94 -7.37 7.25
N ARG A 3 -7.46 -8.60 7.08
CA ARG A 3 -8.14 -9.35 8.16
C ARG A 3 -7.38 -9.41 9.50
N PRO A 4 -6.05 -9.57 9.57
CA PRO A 4 -5.34 -9.51 10.85
C PRO A 4 -5.40 -8.12 11.52
N TYR A 5 -5.70 -7.05 10.78
CA TYR A 5 -5.82 -5.67 11.31
C TYR A 5 -7.28 -5.20 11.40
N SER A 6 -8.26 -6.10 11.21
CA SER A 6 -9.66 -5.72 11.35
C SER A 6 -10.05 -5.67 12.81
N VAL A 7 -10.69 -4.58 13.22
CA VAL A 7 -11.18 -4.39 14.58
C VAL A 7 -12.70 -4.47 14.64
N ALA A 8 -13.23 -4.81 15.81
CA ALA A 8 -14.67 -4.84 16.04
C ALA A 8 -15.20 -3.47 16.51
N ASN A 9 -14.38 -2.71 17.23
CA ASN A 9 -14.72 -1.37 17.71
C ASN A 9 -14.31 -0.31 16.67
N VAL A 10 -15.18 0.67 16.46
CA VAL A 10 -14.99 1.72 15.45
C VAL A 10 -14.03 2.80 15.91
N GLU A 11 -14.02 3.11 17.21
CA GLU A 11 -13.16 4.16 17.79
C GLU A 11 -11.68 3.84 17.67
N GLU A 12 -11.37 2.56 17.54
CA GLU A 12 -10.00 2.09 17.38
C GLU A 12 -9.60 2.06 15.89
N ALA A 13 -10.55 2.11 14.95
CA ALA A 13 -10.27 1.99 13.53
C ALA A 13 -9.63 3.27 12.96
N CYS A 14 -8.60 3.10 12.14
CA CYS A 14 -7.88 4.21 11.51
C CYS A 14 -8.32 4.44 10.06
N ILE A 15 -8.86 3.40 9.42
CA ILE A 15 -9.60 3.50 8.16
C ILE A 15 -10.94 2.80 8.33
N PHE A 16 -11.97 3.45 7.80
CA PHE A 16 -13.31 2.90 7.72
C PHE A 16 -13.67 2.50 6.29
N PHE A 17 -14.02 1.23 6.08
CA PHE A 17 -14.61 0.78 4.81
C PHE A 17 -16.13 0.71 4.98
N PRO A 18 -16.90 1.52 4.23
CA PRO A 18 -18.34 1.49 4.31
C PRO A 18 -18.87 0.15 3.82
N GLY A 19 -19.84 -0.41 4.53
CA GLY A 19 -20.63 -1.57 4.06
C GLY A 19 -21.60 -1.24 2.93
N ILE A 20 -21.47 -0.05 2.34
CA ILE A 20 -22.30 0.47 1.25
C ILE A 20 -21.50 0.37 -0.04
N ASP A 21 -22.13 -0.18 -1.08
CA ASP A 21 -21.49 -0.39 -2.37
C ASP A 21 -21.49 0.90 -3.20
N PHE A 22 -20.38 1.66 -3.12
CA PHE A 22 -20.12 2.83 -3.95
C PHE A 22 -19.47 2.48 -5.30
N LEU A 23 -19.18 1.21 -5.60
CA LEU A 23 -18.41 0.83 -6.79
C LEU A 23 -19.11 1.26 -8.09
N ASN A 24 -20.44 1.25 -8.09
CA ASN A 24 -21.26 1.70 -9.20
C ASN A 24 -22.21 2.82 -8.74
N LEU A 25 -21.86 4.07 -9.05
CA LEU A 25 -22.64 5.25 -8.67
C LEU A 25 -24.03 5.30 -9.31
N TYR A 26 -24.25 4.58 -10.41
CA TYR A 26 -25.58 4.48 -11.04
C TYR A 26 -26.59 3.66 -10.22
N ARG A 27 -26.17 3.01 -9.13
CA ARG A 27 -27.08 2.35 -8.19
C ARG A 27 -27.79 3.34 -7.26
N PHE A 28 -27.28 4.55 -7.14
CA PHE A 28 -27.92 5.60 -6.36
C PHE A 28 -28.97 6.30 -7.23
N PRO A 29 -30.13 6.70 -6.65
CA PRO A 29 -31.16 7.45 -7.38
C PRO A 29 -30.63 8.74 -8.01
N SER A 30 -29.66 9.37 -7.35
CA SER A 30 -28.91 10.51 -7.86
C SER A 30 -27.51 10.53 -7.27
N ILE A 31 -26.58 11.22 -7.94
CA ILE A 31 -25.24 11.45 -7.41
C ILE A 31 -25.28 12.22 -6.07
N ASP A 32 -26.23 13.13 -5.91
CA ASP A 32 -26.40 13.91 -4.68
C ASP A 32 -26.86 13.02 -3.51
N THR A 33 -27.61 11.95 -3.79
CA THR A 33 -27.94 10.92 -2.79
C THR A 33 -26.71 10.15 -2.34
N ALA A 34 -25.83 9.79 -3.30
CA ALA A 34 -24.56 9.13 -2.97
C ALA A 34 -23.67 10.04 -2.09
N HIS A 35 -23.65 11.35 -2.39
CA HIS A 35 -22.96 12.35 -1.57
C HIS A 35 -23.56 12.45 -0.18
N ALA A 36 -24.89 12.58 -0.04
CA ALA A 36 -25.53 12.66 1.26
C ALA A 36 -25.19 11.44 2.14
N VAL A 37 -25.21 10.24 1.57
CA VAL A 37 -24.81 9.01 2.28
C VAL A 37 -23.33 9.06 2.69
N ALA A 38 -22.44 9.48 1.78
CA ALA A 38 -21.03 9.61 2.09
C ALA A 38 -20.75 10.69 3.15
N ASP A 39 -21.48 11.80 3.14
CA ASP A 39 -21.34 12.87 4.12
C ASP A 39 -21.78 12.41 5.51
N ILE A 40 -22.88 11.67 5.63
CA ILE A 40 -23.30 11.03 6.89
C ILE A 40 -22.21 10.10 7.44
N LEU A 41 -21.51 9.36 6.56
CA LEU A 41 -20.40 8.50 6.96
C LEU A 41 -19.18 9.32 7.40
N ASN A 42 -18.84 10.38 6.65
CA ASN A 42 -17.72 11.27 6.95
C ASN A 42 -17.94 12.17 8.18
N GLU A 43 -19.18 12.35 8.63
CA GLU A 43 -19.50 13.01 9.90
C GLU A 43 -19.27 12.10 11.11
N ARG A 44 -19.45 10.78 10.91
CA ARG A 44 -19.35 9.79 11.99
C ARG A 44 -17.97 9.17 12.10
N PHE A 45 -17.25 9.05 10.99
CA PHE A 45 -16.00 8.30 10.91
C PHE A 45 -14.93 9.14 10.22
N TYR A 46 -13.70 8.99 10.69
CA TYR A 46 -12.52 9.56 10.05
C TYR A 46 -11.98 8.58 8.99
N ASN A 47 -11.30 9.11 7.96
CA ASN A 47 -10.61 8.33 6.92
C ASN A 47 -11.51 7.25 6.26
N VAL A 48 -12.73 7.63 5.89
CA VAL A 48 -13.66 6.77 5.17
C VAL A 48 -13.14 6.53 3.75
N VAL A 49 -12.93 5.28 3.37
CA VAL A 49 -12.52 4.92 2.00
C VAL A 49 -13.75 4.75 1.12
N ILE A 50 -13.88 5.59 0.10
CA ILE A 50 -14.96 5.53 -0.88
C ILE A 50 -14.40 4.96 -2.18
N LEU A 51 -14.87 3.77 -2.57
CA LEU A 51 -14.46 3.08 -3.79
C LEU A 51 -15.49 3.25 -4.90
N THR A 52 -15.11 3.87 -6.02
CA THR A 52 -15.95 4.06 -7.21
C THR A 52 -15.23 3.61 -8.48
N LEU A 53 -15.74 2.59 -9.16
CA LEU A 53 -15.21 2.15 -10.45
C LEU A 53 -15.97 2.77 -11.63
N ILE A 54 -17.24 3.14 -11.41
CA ILE A 54 -18.13 3.62 -12.46
C ILE A 54 -18.86 4.88 -11.97
N GLY A 55 -18.89 5.90 -12.83
CA GLY A 55 -19.50 7.19 -12.58
C GLY A 55 -18.47 8.25 -12.14
N GLN A 56 -18.90 9.51 -12.11
CA GLN A 56 -18.10 10.62 -11.63
C GLN A 56 -18.57 11.05 -10.25
N TRP A 57 -17.63 11.13 -9.32
CA TRP A 57 -17.88 11.62 -7.97
C TRP A 57 -17.69 13.14 -7.94
N LYS A 58 -18.67 13.90 -7.43
CA LYS A 58 -18.46 15.33 -7.19
C LYS A 58 -17.67 15.51 -5.90
N ARG A 59 -16.83 16.54 -5.87
CA ARG A 59 -15.99 16.99 -4.76
C ARG A 59 -16.40 16.48 -3.36
N SER A 60 -15.54 15.69 -2.70
CA SER A 60 -15.61 15.41 -1.26
C SER A 60 -14.24 15.63 -0.63
N HIS A 61 -14.21 16.26 0.54
CA HIS A 61 -12.95 16.68 1.19
C HIS A 61 -12.57 15.84 2.41
N ARG A 62 -13.45 14.93 2.86
CA ARG A 62 -13.28 14.25 4.16
C ARG A 62 -12.86 12.78 4.06
N GLY A 63 -13.35 12.05 3.06
CA GLY A 63 -12.98 10.64 2.85
C GLY A 63 -11.72 10.47 2.00
N ILE A 64 -11.16 9.27 1.95
CA ILE A 64 -10.17 8.81 0.96
C ILE A 64 -10.93 8.37 -0.29
N MET A 65 -10.70 9.04 -1.41
CA MET A 65 -11.37 8.70 -2.67
C MET A 65 -10.52 7.70 -3.46
N THR A 66 -11.11 6.58 -3.85
CA THR A 66 -10.50 5.68 -4.81
C THR A 66 -11.38 5.56 -6.04
N SER A 67 -10.94 6.10 -7.17
CA SER A 67 -11.79 6.29 -8.36
C SER A 67 -11.12 5.86 -9.65
N ALA A 68 -11.88 5.24 -10.56
CA ALA A 68 -11.42 4.97 -11.92
C ALA A 68 -11.37 6.23 -12.82
N VAL A 69 -12.12 7.28 -12.45
CA VAL A 69 -12.10 8.57 -13.15
C VAL A 69 -11.63 9.62 -12.16
N THR A 70 -10.39 10.09 -12.35
CA THR A 70 -9.74 10.96 -11.39
C THR A 70 -9.21 12.21 -12.07
N SER A 71 -9.90 13.33 -11.85
CA SER A 71 -9.42 14.65 -12.27
C SER A 71 -8.23 15.06 -11.42
N ARG A 72 -7.17 15.53 -12.07
CA ARG A 72 -5.95 16.02 -11.42
C ARG A 72 -6.21 17.18 -10.45
N HIS A 73 -7.16 18.05 -10.77
CA HIS A 73 -7.49 19.20 -9.90
C HIS A 73 -8.18 18.80 -8.59
N LEU A 74 -8.83 17.63 -8.56
CA LEU A 74 -9.55 17.12 -7.40
C LEU A 74 -8.77 16.04 -6.66
N TYR A 75 -7.70 15.51 -7.25
CA TYR A 75 -6.92 14.43 -6.69
C TYR A 75 -5.99 14.92 -5.60
N ARG A 76 -6.13 14.38 -4.38
CA ARG A 76 -5.20 14.62 -3.29
C ARG A 76 -4.11 13.56 -3.32
N HIS A 77 -2.93 13.95 -3.80
CA HIS A 77 -1.75 13.09 -3.81
C HIS A 77 -1.49 12.48 -2.43
N ARG A 78 -1.07 11.20 -2.41
CA ARG A 78 -0.83 10.41 -1.19
C ARG A 78 -2.06 10.14 -0.31
N LEU A 79 -3.21 10.73 -0.58
CA LEU A 79 -4.47 10.45 0.12
C LEU A 79 -5.41 9.64 -0.78
N ASP A 80 -5.75 10.16 -1.95
CA ASP A 80 -6.63 9.50 -2.91
C ASP A 80 -5.88 8.41 -3.71
N ILE A 81 -6.62 7.49 -4.35
CA ILE A 81 -6.05 6.41 -5.16
C ILE A 81 -6.75 6.38 -6.52
N SER A 82 -6.02 6.68 -7.60
CA SER A 82 -6.54 6.49 -8.95
C SER A 82 -6.56 5.00 -9.28
N LEU A 83 -7.69 4.48 -9.76
CA LEU A 83 -7.89 3.08 -10.10
C LEU A 83 -7.97 2.90 -11.64
N PRO A 84 -7.64 1.73 -12.18
CA PRO A 84 -7.99 1.41 -13.56
C PRO A 84 -9.49 1.09 -13.65
N PRO A 85 -10.15 1.34 -14.77
CA PRO A 85 -11.49 0.82 -14.98
C PRO A 85 -11.42 -0.71 -15.04
N TYR A 86 -12.42 -1.39 -14.49
CA TYR A 86 -12.52 -2.83 -14.66
C TYR A 86 -13.31 -3.15 -15.93
N VAL A 87 -12.63 -3.75 -16.90
CA VAL A 87 -13.24 -4.22 -18.14
C VAL A 87 -13.13 -5.74 -18.17
N VAL A 88 -14.20 -6.42 -18.63
CA VAL A 88 -14.19 -7.88 -18.73
C VAL A 88 -13.06 -8.30 -19.69
N PRO A 89 -12.16 -9.19 -19.24
CA PRO A 89 -11.07 -9.66 -20.08
C PRO A 89 -11.60 -10.32 -21.35
N ARG A 90 -10.99 -10.00 -22.48
CA ARG A 90 -11.27 -10.69 -23.75
C ARG A 90 -10.21 -11.78 -23.97
N THR A 91 -10.58 -12.86 -24.65
CA THR A 91 -9.57 -13.81 -25.13
C THR A 91 -8.65 -13.08 -26.10
N PRO A 92 -7.33 -13.03 -25.85
CA PRO A 92 -6.42 -12.38 -26.78
C PRO A 92 -6.48 -13.12 -28.11
N LEU A 93 -6.81 -12.41 -29.19
CA LEU A 93 -6.61 -12.98 -30.51
C LEU A 93 -5.10 -13.08 -30.75
N HIS A 94 -4.63 -14.17 -31.36
CA HIS A 94 -3.28 -14.21 -31.92
C HIS A 94 -3.23 -13.22 -33.08
N SER A 95 -2.91 -11.97 -32.77
CA SER A 95 -2.87 -10.88 -33.74
C SER A 95 -1.44 -10.74 -34.28
N VAL A 96 -1.33 -10.79 -35.60
CA VAL A 96 -0.13 -10.26 -36.28
C VAL A 96 -0.22 -8.74 -36.18
N MET A 97 0.87 -8.08 -35.80
CA MET A 97 0.94 -6.63 -35.78
C MET A 97 0.80 -6.11 -37.22
N ARG A 98 -0.23 -5.31 -37.49
CA ARG A 98 -0.56 -4.77 -38.82
C ARG A 98 -0.44 -3.26 -38.89
N HIS A 99 -0.65 -2.56 -37.78
CA HIS A 99 -0.71 -1.10 -37.75
C HIS A 99 0.39 -0.53 -36.86
N ASN A 100 0.96 0.61 -37.24
CA ASN A 100 1.97 1.27 -36.43
C ASN A 100 1.32 2.12 -35.33
N LEU A 101 0.45 3.06 -35.70
CA LEU A 101 -0.29 3.91 -34.75
C LEU A 101 -1.79 3.88 -35.05
N VAL A 102 -2.60 3.79 -33.99
CA VAL A 102 -4.06 3.99 -34.07
C VAL A 102 -4.46 5.28 -33.37
N VAL A 103 -5.30 6.07 -34.04
CA VAL A 103 -5.91 7.30 -33.53
C VAL A 103 -7.43 7.14 -33.54
N MET A 104 -8.03 7.25 -32.36
CA MET A 104 -9.48 7.06 -32.19
C MET A 104 -10.14 8.42 -32.01
N LEU A 105 -10.99 8.79 -32.97
CA LEU A 105 -11.71 10.06 -33.01
C LEU A 105 -13.20 9.93 -32.72
N PHE A 106 -13.75 8.70 -32.70
CA PHE A 106 -15.16 8.47 -32.38
C PHE A 106 -15.55 9.00 -30.99
N ASN A 107 -16.64 9.76 -30.94
CA ASN A 107 -17.16 10.53 -29.81
C ASN A 107 -16.18 11.53 -29.19
N ALA A 108 -15.08 11.87 -29.87
CA ALA A 108 -14.11 12.82 -29.33
C ALA A 108 -14.57 14.27 -29.52
N SER A 109 -14.00 15.19 -28.74
CA SER A 109 -14.32 16.63 -28.85
C SER A 109 -13.91 17.19 -30.22
N SER A 110 -14.67 18.16 -30.75
CA SER A 110 -14.36 18.80 -32.04
C SER A 110 -12.94 19.38 -32.11
N PRO A 111 -12.43 20.09 -31.08
CA PRO A 111 -11.08 20.64 -31.11
C PRO A 111 -10.00 19.56 -31.26
N PHE A 112 -10.13 18.46 -30.52
CA PHE A 112 -9.18 17.35 -30.63
C PHE A 112 -9.30 16.63 -31.97
N ARG A 113 -10.52 16.43 -32.48
CA ARG A 113 -10.75 15.80 -33.79
C ARG A 113 -10.08 16.60 -34.91
N GLU A 114 -10.28 17.91 -34.95
CA GLU A 114 -9.68 18.79 -35.96
C GLU A 114 -8.15 18.80 -35.91
N GLU A 115 -7.58 18.89 -34.71
CA GLU A 115 -6.11 18.86 -34.54
C GLU A 115 -5.52 17.51 -34.95
N ALA A 116 -6.16 16.41 -34.54
CA ALA A 116 -5.70 15.07 -34.88
C ALA A 116 -5.76 14.79 -36.38
N LEU A 117 -6.85 15.16 -37.07
CA LEU A 117 -6.95 15.03 -38.53
C LEU A 117 -5.85 15.84 -39.22
N ARG A 118 -5.63 17.09 -38.81
CA ARG A 118 -4.57 17.93 -39.38
C ARG A 118 -3.18 17.31 -39.29
N VAL A 119 -2.89 16.58 -38.21
CA VAL A 119 -1.58 15.94 -37.98
C VAL A 119 -1.48 14.59 -38.66
N PHE A 120 -2.51 13.74 -38.57
CA PHE A 120 -2.40 12.32 -38.88
C PHE A 120 -3.04 11.89 -40.19
N GLU A 121 -3.92 12.69 -40.80
CA GLU A 121 -4.64 12.33 -42.04
C GLU A 121 -3.69 12.01 -43.22
N ARG A 122 -2.50 12.62 -43.24
CA ARG A 122 -1.51 12.46 -44.32
C ARG A 122 -0.41 11.45 -44.00
N GLU A 123 -0.41 10.88 -42.79
CA GLU A 123 0.64 9.97 -42.33
C GLU A 123 0.36 8.54 -42.80
N LYS A 124 1.31 7.93 -43.53
CA LYS A 124 1.10 6.66 -44.26
C LYS A 124 1.04 5.40 -43.37
N ASP A 125 1.25 5.52 -42.07
CA ASP A 125 1.29 4.40 -41.10
C ASP A 125 0.33 4.62 -39.90
N VAL A 126 -0.70 5.45 -40.07
CA VAL A 126 -1.68 5.77 -39.03
C VAL A 126 -3.07 5.31 -39.44
N VAL A 127 -3.73 4.55 -38.58
CA VAL A 127 -5.14 4.18 -38.74
C VAL A 127 -6.00 5.12 -37.91
N ILE A 128 -6.92 5.81 -38.58
CA ILE A 128 -7.88 6.72 -37.95
C ILE A 128 -9.23 6.00 -37.85
N LEU A 129 -9.82 6.00 -36.66
CA LEU A 129 -11.13 5.42 -36.39
C LEU A 129 -12.14 6.51 -36.03
N SER A 130 -13.26 6.58 -36.75
CA SER A 130 -14.33 7.59 -36.56
C SER A 130 -15.70 6.94 -36.41
N GLU A 131 -16.72 7.73 -36.09
CA GLU A 131 -18.12 7.28 -36.18
C GLU A 131 -18.49 6.97 -37.63
N CYS A 132 -19.32 5.94 -37.83
CA CYS A 132 -19.91 5.66 -39.14
C CYS A 132 -21.09 6.62 -39.43
N ASP A 133 -21.16 7.17 -40.64
CA ASP A 133 -22.24 8.10 -41.03
C ASP A 133 -23.64 7.46 -41.00
N GLU A 134 -23.76 6.20 -41.43
CA GLU A 134 -25.04 5.50 -41.56
C GLU A 134 -25.49 4.75 -40.29
N GLN A 135 -24.57 4.50 -39.36
CA GLN A 135 -24.84 3.72 -38.14
C GLN A 135 -24.35 4.46 -36.90
N PRO A 136 -25.23 5.18 -36.19
CA PRO A 136 -24.85 5.78 -34.92
C PRO A 136 -24.34 4.68 -33.98
N PHE A 137 -23.29 5.00 -33.21
CA PHE A 137 -22.60 4.09 -32.28
C PHE A 137 -21.69 3.01 -32.91
N SER A 138 -21.60 2.91 -34.24
CA SER A 138 -20.60 2.04 -34.89
C SER A 138 -19.31 2.80 -35.17
N VAL A 139 -18.18 2.08 -35.11
CA VAL A 139 -16.85 2.62 -35.41
C VAL A 139 -16.45 2.17 -36.82
N CYS A 140 -15.97 3.10 -37.62
CA CYS A 140 -15.51 2.88 -38.98
C CYS A 140 -14.04 3.28 -39.14
N ASP A 141 -13.35 2.64 -40.10
CA ASP A 141 -12.06 3.09 -40.60
C ASP A 141 -12.21 4.25 -41.61
N ALA A 142 -11.09 4.72 -42.15
CA ALA A 142 -11.07 5.81 -43.13
C ALA A 142 -11.80 5.48 -44.45
N ASP A 143 -11.97 4.19 -44.77
CA ASP A 143 -12.68 3.70 -45.95
C ASP A 143 -14.17 3.43 -45.67
N ALA A 144 -14.68 3.90 -44.52
CA ALA A 144 -16.04 3.69 -44.02
C ALA A 144 -16.42 2.21 -43.80
N HIS A 145 -15.43 1.32 -43.62
CA HIS A 145 -15.70 -0.06 -43.21
C HIS A 145 -15.92 -0.12 -41.71
N LYS A 146 -16.99 -0.80 -41.30
CA LYS A 146 -17.27 -1.08 -39.90
C LYS A 146 -16.18 -2.00 -39.32
N VAL A 147 -15.60 -1.59 -38.19
CA VAL A 147 -14.53 -2.32 -37.50
C VAL A 147 -14.78 -2.42 -36.00
N GLU A 148 -14.29 -3.50 -35.40
CA GLU A 148 -14.19 -3.63 -33.94
C GLU A 148 -12.88 -2.95 -33.49
N TRP A 149 -13.00 -1.79 -32.86
CA TRP A 149 -11.83 -0.96 -32.51
C TRP A 149 -10.85 -1.69 -31.57
N GLU A 150 -11.32 -2.57 -30.68
CA GLU A 150 -10.42 -3.34 -29.81
C GLU A 150 -9.52 -4.28 -30.61
N ASP A 151 -10.00 -4.86 -31.70
CA ASP A 151 -9.22 -5.76 -32.57
C ASP A 151 -8.15 -4.98 -33.32
N ILE A 152 -8.49 -3.77 -33.78
CA ILE A 152 -7.53 -2.84 -34.41
C ILE A 152 -6.45 -2.44 -33.40
N VAL A 153 -6.81 -2.10 -32.17
CA VAL A 153 -5.85 -1.81 -31.09
C VAL A 153 -4.93 -3.01 -30.84
N GLN A 154 -5.47 -4.23 -30.72
CA GLN A 154 -4.67 -5.45 -30.54
C GLN A 154 -3.68 -5.72 -31.68
N GLN A 155 -3.96 -5.24 -32.89
CA GLN A 155 -3.10 -5.38 -34.07
C GLN A 155 -2.08 -4.23 -34.20
N SER A 156 -1.97 -3.35 -33.21
CA SER A 156 -1.22 -2.10 -33.32
C SER A 156 0.04 -2.07 -32.47
N ARG A 157 1.03 -1.27 -32.91
CA ARG A 157 2.25 -1.02 -32.12
C ARG A 157 2.02 0.04 -31.04
N PHE A 158 1.34 1.11 -31.41
CA PHE A 158 1.02 2.25 -30.56
C PHE A 158 -0.47 2.61 -30.67
N VAL A 159 -1.02 3.18 -29.60
CA VAL A 159 -2.39 3.73 -29.60
C VAL A 159 -2.38 5.11 -28.94
N LEU A 160 -3.00 6.08 -29.61
CA LEU A 160 -3.13 7.44 -29.09
C LEU A 160 -4.35 7.55 -28.19
N LEU A 161 -4.13 8.06 -26.98
CA LEU A 161 -5.14 8.22 -25.94
C LEU A 161 -5.17 9.68 -25.49
N HIS A 162 -6.27 10.36 -25.74
CA HIS A 162 -6.49 11.74 -25.36
C HIS A 162 -7.61 11.85 -24.32
N GLU A 163 -7.47 12.71 -23.31
CA GLU A 163 -8.47 12.86 -22.24
C GLU A 163 -9.83 13.35 -22.74
N SER A 164 -9.87 14.04 -23.88
CA SER A 164 -11.11 14.47 -24.55
C SER A 164 -11.85 13.34 -25.27
N MET A 165 -11.37 12.10 -25.15
CA MET A 165 -12.08 10.92 -25.63
C MET A 165 -12.93 10.32 -24.50
N PRO A 166 -14.24 10.13 -24.67
CA PRO A 166 -15.11 9.53 -23.64
C PRO A 166 -14.67 8.14 -23.20
N HIS A 167 -13.98 7.41 -24.09
CA HIS A 167 -13.50 6.05 -23.86
C HIS A 167 -12.06 5.96 -23.34
N PHE A 168 -11.43 7.08 -22.96
CA PHE A 168 -10.01 7.13 -22.56
C PHE A 168 -9.61 6.01 -21.59
N ASN A 169 -10.34 5.84 -20.49
CA ASN A 169 -10.02 4.84 -19.46
C ASN A 169 -10.13 3.40 -20.01
N THR A 170 -11.22 3.10 -20.71
CA THR A 170 -11.45 1.77 -21.30
C THR A 170 -10.39 1.45 -22.36
N ALA A 171 -10.07 2.42 -23.23
CA ALA A 171 -9.04 2.29 -24.24
C ALA A 171 -7.65 2.12 -23.64
N LEU A 172 -7.34 2.85 -22.55
CA LEU A 172 -6.11 2.67 -21.78
C LEU A 172 -6.00 1.25 -21.23
N TYR A 173 -7.07 0.73 -20.61
CA TYR A 173 -7.08 -0.63 -20.08
C TYR A 173 -6.89 -1.66 -21.20
N ARG A 174 -7.62 -1.54 -22.32
CA ARG A 174 -7.49 -2.43 -23.48
C ARG A 174 -6.09 -2.39 -24.10
N ALA A 175 -5.46 -1.22 -24.16
CA ALA A 175 -4.08 -1.07 -24.63
C ALA A 175 -3.11 -1.87 -23.76
N LEU A 176 -3.25 -1.78 -22.43
CA LEU A 176 -2.39 -2.50 -21.48
C LEU A 176 -2.64 -4.01 -21.52
N GLU A 177 -3.91 -4.43 -21.64
CA GLU A 177 -4.30 -5.83 -21.81
C GLU A 177 -3.67 -6.43 -23.07
N ALA A 178 -3.71 -5.69 -24.18
CA ALA A 178 -3.12 -6.07 -25.46
C ALA A 178 -1.59 -5.86 -25.53
N THR A 179 -0.96 -5.32 -24.49
CA THR A 179 0.48 -4.98 -24.47
C THR A 179 0.90 -4.01 -25.59
N VAL A 180 -0.02 -3.13 -26.00
CA VAL A 180 0.20 -2.05 -26.95
C VAL A 180 0.75 -0.85 -26.19
N VAL A 181 1.72 -0.12 -26.76
CA VAL A 181 2.32 1.03 -26.06
C VAL A 181 1.40 2.25 -26.19
N PRO A 182 0.79 2.75 -25.10
CA PRO A 182 -0.06 3.93 -25.15
C PRO A 182 0.75 5.22 -25.33
N VAL A 183 0.23 6.13 -26.15
CA VAL A 183 0.68 7.52 -26.31
C VAL A 183 -0.37 8.41 -25.65
N ILE A 184 -0.04 8.99 -24.50
CA ILE A 184 -1.03 9.58 -23.60
C ILE A 184 -0.95 11.12 -23.60
N PHE A 185 -2.10 11.75 -23.82
CA PHE A 185 -2.35 13.19 -23.66
C PHE A 185 -3.49 13.39 -22.66
N ALA A 186 -3.14 13.46 -21.38
CA ALA A 186 -4.13 13.58 -20.31
C ALA A 186 -3.64 14.50 -19.18
N PRO A 187 -3.40 15.80 -19.45
CA PRO A 187 -2.89 16.74 -18.44
C PRO A 187 -3.81 16.92 -17.24
N ASN A 188 -5.12 16.70 -17.41
CA ASN A 188 -6.13 16.92 -16.37
C ASN A 188 -6.60 15.62 -15.72
N LEU A 189 -6.03 14.47 -16.07
CA LEU A 189 -6.31 13.18 -15.46
C LEU A 189 -5.10 12.66 -14.66
N VAL A 190 -5.42 11.83 -13.68
CA VAL A 190 -4.44 11.05 -12.91
C VAL A 190 -4.52 9.61 -13.35
N LEU A 191 -3.43 9.09 -13.89
CA LEU A 191 -3.36 7.73 -14.39
C LEU A 191 -3.49 6.70 -13.24
N PRO A 192 -4.00 5.50 -13.52
CA PRO A 192 -4.17 4.46 -12.51
C PRO A 192 -2.91 4.18 -11.70
N PHE A 193 -3.05 4.15 -10.37
CA PHE A 193 -1.98 3.94 -9.40
C PHE A 193 -0.71 4.77 -9.66
N SER A 194 -0.84 6.02 -10.13
CA SER A 194 0.29 6.91 -10.46
C SER A 194 1.30 7.14 -9.33
N ASP A 195 0.90 6.92 -8.08
CA ASP A 195 1.79 7.01 -6.91
C ASP A 195 2.76 5.81 -6.82
N TYR A 196 2.52 4.73 -7.57
CA TYR A 196 3.26 3.46 -7.48
C TYR A 196 3.76 2.95 -8.83
N ILE A 197 3.01 3.23 -9.90
CA ILE A 197 3.36 2.89 -11.27
C ILE A 197 4.03 4.10 -11.92
N ASP A 198 5.26 3.89 -12.38
CA ASP A 198 5.95 4.84 -13.24
C ASP A 198 5.45 4.69 -14.68
N TRP A 199 4.51 5.57 -15.04
CA TRP A 199 3.93 5.60 -16.37
C TRP A 199 4.91 5.95 -17.48
N GLN A 200 6.07 6.53 -17.19
CA GLN A 200 7.10 6.83 -18.20
C GLN A 200 7.77 5.56 -18.73
N LEU A 201 7.71 4.45 -17.98
CA LEU A 201 8.26 3.17 -18.39
C LEU A 201 7.34 2.39 -19.34
N ILE A 202 6.04 2.70 -19.31
CA ILE A 202 5.00 1.94 -20.00
C ILE A 202 4.17 2.78 -20.98
N SER A 203 4.39 4.08 -21.06
CA SER A 203 3.69 4.98 -22.00
C SER A 203 4.63 6.03 -22.60
N LEU A 204 4.20 6.62 -23.71
CA LEU A 204 4.84 7.78 -24.31
C LEU A 204 4.00 9.02 -24.00
N GLN A 205 4.65 10.10 -23.57
CA GLN A 205 3.98 11.37 -23.23
C GLN A 205 4.68 12.53 -23.96
N PRO A 206 4.51 12.61 -25.30
CA PRO A 206 5.07 13.71 -26.09
C PRO A 206 4.41 15.04 -25.72
N SER A 207 5.13 16.15 -25.95
CA SER A 207 4.67 17.49 -25.54
C SER A 207 3.51 18.04 -26.38
N SER A 208 3.27 17.51 -27.59
CA SER A 208 2.21 17.95 -28.49
C SER A 208 1.89 16.87 -29.53
N LEU A 209 0.67 16.88 -30.09
CA LEU A 209 0.23 15.91 -31.11
C LEU A 209 1.15 15.87 -32.35
N PRO A 210 1.61 17.01 -32.91
CA PRO A 210 2.51 16.99 -34.07
C PRO A 210 3.85 16.28 -33.85
N ARG A 211 4.30 16.10 -32.58
CA ARG A 211 5.57 15.41 -32.28
C ARG A 211 5.41 13.90 -32.17
N VAL A 212 4.19 13.38 -32.19
CA VAL A 212 3.92 11.94 -32.03
C VAL A 212 4.62 11.11 -33.12
N PRO A 213 4.52 11.45 -34.43
CA PRO A 213 5.20 10.69 -35.49
C PRO A 213 6.71 10.64 -35.27
N ASP A 214 7.34 11.78 -34.97
CA ASP A 214 8.78 11.88 -34.71
C ASP A 214 9.24 11.04 -33.53
N VAL A 215 8.48 11.07 -32.41
CA VAL A 215 8.82 10.31 -31.20
C VAL A 215 8.71 8.82 -31.46
N ILE A 216 7.65 8.38 -32.15
CA ILE A 216 7.47 6.97 -32.51
C ILE A 216 8.56 6.50 -33.46
N ALA A 217 8.91 7.29 -34.48
CA ALA A 217 9.93 6.95 -35.46
C ALA A 217 11.33 6.78 -34.83
N ARG A 218 11.64 7.54 -33.78
CA ARG A 218 12.93 7.45 -33.06
C ARG A 218 13.04 6.23 -32.13
N LEU A 219 11.97 5.51 -31.86
CA LEU A 219 11.98 4.37 -30.94
C LEU A 219 12.52 3.11 -31.59
N THR A 220 13.61 2.59 -31.05
CA THR A 220 14.17 1.31 -31.47
C THR A 220 13.21 0.15 -31.15
N PRO A 221 13.19 -0.92 -31.97
CA PRO A 221 12.38 -2.10 -31.68
C PRO A 221 12.66 -2.71 -30.29
N SER A 222 13.93 -2.70 -29.86
CA SER A 222 14.33 -3.21 -28.54
C SER A 222 13.75 -2.37 -27.39
N LYS A 223 13.68 -1.05 -27.53
CA LYS A 223 13.05 -0.17 -26.54
C LYS A 223 11.55 -0.43 -26.44
N VAL A 224 10.87 -0.61 -27.58
CA VAL A 224 9.45 -0.95 -27.59
C VAL A 224 9.19 -2.30 -26.92
N GLU A 225 10.00 -3.32 -27.20
CA GLU A 225 9.80 -4.63 -26.56
C GLU A 225 10.04 -4.58 -25.04
N LYS A 226 11.00 -3.77 -24.57
CA LYS A 226 11.17 -3.49 -23.13
C LYS A 226 9.94 -2.83 -22.53
N MET A 227 9.37 -1.82 -23.19
CA MET A 227 8.13 -1.17 -22.72
C MET A 227 6.98 -2.18 -22.67
N ARG A 228 6.84 -3.05 -23.67
CA ARG A 228 5.81 -4.11 -23.70
C ARG A 228 5.98 -5.13 -22.58
N ALA A 229 7.21 -5.56 -22.32
CA ALA A 229 7.49 -6.44 -21.19
C ALA A 229 7.12 -5.79 -19.85
N GLN A 230 7.38 -4.50 -19.70
CA GLN A 230 6.96 -3.74 -18.53
C GLN A 230 5.44 -3.60 -18.43
N ILE A 231 4.74 -3.33 -19.55
CA ILE A 231 3.28 -3.30 -19.60
C ILE A 231 2.70 -4.63 -19.13
N ARG A 232 3.23 -5.78 -19.58
CA ARG A 232 2.79 -7.12 -19.12
C ARG A 232 2.90 -7.27 -17.61
N LYS A 233 4.06 -6.89 -17.04
CA LYS A 233 4.31 -6.95 -15.60
C LYS A 233 3.29 -6.09 -14.84
N VAL A 234 3.16 -4.83 -15.24
CA VAL A 234 2.29 -3.84 -14.58
C VAL A 234 0.82 -4.26 -14.69
N HIS A 235 0.35 -4.59 -15.90
CA HIS A 235 -1.02 -5.05 -16.12
C HIS A 235 -1.35 -6.31 -15.31
N SER A 236 -0.40 -7.25 -15.15
CA SER A 236 -0.66 -8.46 -14.33
C SER A 236 -1.03 -8.17 -12.87
N GLN A 237 -0.66 -6.99 -12.34
CA GLN A 237 -0.99 -6.59 -10.97
C GLN A 237 -2.46 -6.18 -10.81
N PHE A 238 -3.12 -5.74 -11.90
CA PHE A 238 -4.51 -5.24 -11.86
C PHE A 238 -5.38 -5.77 -13.00
N SER A 239 -5.00 -6.89 -13.63
CA SER A 239 -5.75 -7.55 -14.73
C SER A 239 -7.08 -8.18 -14.30
N SER A 240 -7.34 -8.22 -12.99
CA SER A 240 -8.59 -8.72 -12.42
C SER A 240 -9.09 -7.79 -11.33
N LEU A 241 -10.38 -7.84 -11.04
CA LEU A 241 -10.96 -7.10 -9.92
C LEU A 241 -10.23 -7.41 -8.59
N HIS A 242 -9.88 -8.68 -8.37
CA HIS A 242 -9.07 -9.08 -7.22
C HIS A 242 -7.69 -8.40 -7.22
N GLY A 243 -7.02 -8.32 -8.38
CA GLY A 243 -5.77 -7.60 -8.56
C GLY A 243 -5.89 -6.10 -8.23
N ILE A 244 -6.92 -5.44 -8.75
CA ILE A 244 -7.21 -4.01 -8.47
C ILE A 244 -7.38 -3.79 -6.97
N VAL A 245 -8.21 -4.60 -6.31
CA VAL A 245 -8.44 -4.52 -4.87
C VAL A 245 -7.14 -4.78 -4.10
N ASN A 246 -6.37 -5.80 -4.50
CA ASN A 246 -5.13 -6.14 -3.83
C ASN A 246 -4.08 -5.03 -3.95
N MET A 247 -3.94 -4.43 -5.14
CA MET A 247 -3.07 -3.29 -5.38
C MET A 247 -3.51 -2.09 -4.53
N THR A 248 -4.80 -1.78 -4.51
CA THR A 248 -5.36 -0.71 -3.67
C THR A 248 -5.05 -0.93 -2.19
N MET A 249 -5.20 -2.17 -1.71
CA MET A 249 -4.88 -2.52 -0.32
C MET A 249 -3.38 -2.38 -0.02
N HIS A 250 -2.51 -2.77 -0.95
CA HIS A 250 -1.07 -2.54 -0.79
C HIS A 250 -0.73 -1.05 -0.75
N VAL A 251 -1.36 -0.23 -1.59
CA VAL A 251 -1.19 1.24 -1.57
C VAL A 251 -1.59 1.83 -0.23
N LEU A 252 -2.70 1.37 0.35
CA LEU A 252 -3.12 1.80 1.69
C LEU A 252 -2.14 1.31 2.75
N GLU A 253 -1.76 0.03 2.72
CA GLU A 253 -0.82 -0.57 3.68
C GLU A 253 0.53 0.14 3.67
N SER A 254 1.10 0.46 2.50
CA SER A 254 2.40 1.15 2.41
C SER A 254 2.39 2.60 2.86
N ARG A 255 1.22 3.26 2.81
CA ARG A 255 1.07 4.63 3.34
C ARG A 255 0.96 4.64 4.87
N MET A 256 0.47 3.56 5.45
CA MET A 256 0.26 3.42 6.90
C MET A 256 1.46 2.77 7.59
N LEU A 257 2.08 1.80 6.92
CA LEU A 257 3.25 1.08 7.39
C LEU A 257 4.40 1.30 6.40
N PRO A 258 5.17 2.40 6.53
CA PRO A 258 6.27 2.72 5.61
C PRO A 258 7.29 1.58 5.48
N VAL A 259 7.49 0.78 6.53
CA VAL A 259 8.38 -0.39 6.54
C VAL A 259 7.93 -1.49 5.57
N LYS A 260 6.64 -1.55 5.23
CA LYS A 260 6.08 -2.50 4.24
C LYS A 260 5.97 -1.90 2.83
N ALA A 261 6.39 -0.64 2.64
CA ALA A 261 6.33 -0.02 1.34
C ALA A 261 7.24 -0.75 0.37
N ARG A 262 6.68 -1.19 -0.77
CA ARG A 262 7.49 -1.74 -1.86
C ARG A 262 8.43 -0.65 -2.37
N THR A 263 9.66 -1.03 -2.67
CA THR A 263 10.60 -0.11 -3.30
C THR A 263 10.15 0.24 -4.72
N TYR A 264 10.64 1.35 -5.26
CA TYR A 264 10.39 1.75 -6.63
C TYR A 264 10.73 0.61 -7.61
N GLU A 265 11.85 -0.08 -7.38
CA GLU A 265 12.34 -1.18 -8.20
C GLU A 265 11.38 -2.37 -8.20
N GLN A 266 10.89 -2.75 -7.03
CA GLN A 266 9.94 -3.86 -6.90
C GLN A 266 8.64 -3.59 -7.69
N CYS A 267 8.14 -2.36 -7.65
CA CYS A 267 6.96 -1.95 -8.40
C CYS A 267 7.24 -1.89 -9.92
N ASN A 268 8.32 -1.23 -10.34
CA ASN A 268 8.47 -0.72 -11.70
C ASN A 268 9.53 -1.41 -12.56
N LEU A 269 10.51 -2.10 -11.98
CA LEU A 269 11.58 -2.74 -12.74
C LEU A 269 11.28 -4.22 -13.00
N LEU A 270 11.56 -4.71 -14.20
CA LEU A 270 11.61 -6.15 -14.45
C LEU A 270 12.66 -6.77 -13.53
N ALA A 271 12.45 -8.02 -13.12
CA ALA A 271 13.39 -8.75 -12.29
C ALA A 271 14.66 -9.09 -13.10
N GLU A 272 15.46 -8.09 -13.44
CA GLU A 272 16.87 -8.30 -13.75
C GLU A 272 17.54 -8.61 -12.42
N ARG A 273 18.13 -9.80 -12.27
CA ARG A 273 18.76 -10.27 -11.02
C ARG A 273 19.54 -9.13 -10.35
N PRO A 274 18.99 -8.48 -9.32
CA PRO A 274 19.76 -7.54 -8.56
C PRO A 274 20.50 -8.41 -7.55
N LEU A 275 21.82 -8.34 -7.53
CA LEU A 275 22.55 -8.52 -6.28
C LEU A 275 22.11 -7.37 -5.36
N ALA A 276 20.90 -7.47 -4.80
CA ALA A 276 20.44 -6.54 -3.80
C ALA A 276 21.28 -6.84 -2.55
N LEU A 277 22.31 -6.03 -2.33
CA LEU A 277 22.96 -5.97 -1.03
C LEU A 277 21.91 -5.42 -0.05
N PRO A 278 21.47 -6.19 0.96
CA PRO A 278 20.35 -5.83 1.85
C PRO A 278 20.71 -4.73 2.88
N HIS A 279 21.57 -3.78 2.53
CA HIS A 279 22.26 -2.91 3.49
C HIS A 279 22.14 -1.41 3.21
N LEU A 280 21.22 -0.97 2.35
CA LEU A 280 20.97 0.46 2.08
C LEU A 280 19.62 0.99 2.60
N GLU A 281 18.91 0.23 3.42
CA GLU A 281 17.82 0.78 4.21
C GLU A 281 18.38 1.55 5.42
N ARG A 282 17.74 2.68 5.77
CA ARG A 282 18.12 3.44 6.98
C ARG A 282 18.11 2.50 8.19
N PRO A 283 19.08 2.61 9.12
CA PRO A 283 19.04 1.83 10.33
C PRO A 283 17.71 2.11 11.05
N THR A 284 16.88 1.09 11.18
CA THR A 284 15.70 1.15 12.05
C THR A 284 16.19 1.35 13.48
N GLU A 285 15.99 2.54 14.02
CA GLU A 285 16.39 2.86 15.39
C GLU A 285 15.24 2.50 16.34
N LEU A 286 15.57 1.86 17.45
CA LEU A 286 14.60 1.39 18.45
C LEU A 286 14.35 2.48 19.51
N LEU A 287 13.09 2.62 19.92
CA LEU A 287 12.74 3.18 21.22
C LEU A 287 12.72 2.04 22.24
N MET A 288 13.59 2.11 23.25
CA MET A 288 13.56 1.17 24.37
C MET A 288 12.60 1.65 25.45
N VAL A 289 11.65 0.80 25.84
CA VAL A 289 10.74 1.02 26.98
C VAL A 289 11.07 0.00 28.05
N THR A 290 11.47 0.46 29.24
CA THR A 290 11.93 -0.41 30.33
C THR A 290 11.40 0.05 31.68
N TRP A 291 11.14 -0.90 32.57
CA TRP A 291 10.80 -0.63 33.98
C TRP A 291 12.05 -0.69 34.84
N CYS A 292 12.18 0.27 35.75
CA CYS A 292 13.37 0.45 36.57
C CYS A 292 12.99 0.83 38.02
N ASP A 293 13.81 0.37 38.96
CA ASP A 293 13.77 0.68 40.38
C ASP A 293 15.21 0.94 40.90
N ALA A 294 15.35 1.32 42.17
CA ALA A 294 16.65 1.62 42.77
C ALA A 294 17.59 0.40 42.78
N SER A 295 17.05 -0.83 42.78
CA SER A 295 17.84 -2.07 42.84
C SER A 295 18.47 -2.44 41.49
N ASN A 296 17.83 -2.11 40.37
CA ASN A 296 18.25 -2.49 39.03
C ASN A 296 18.76 -1.32 38.15
N ALA A 297 18.67 -0.08 38.62
CA ALA A 297 19.10 1.13 37.92
C ALA A 297 20.47 1.05 37.24
N LEU A 298 21.49 0.58 37.97
CA LEU A 298 22.86 0.47 37.42
C LEU A 298 22.95 -0.50 36.24
N GLN A 299 22.18 -1.59 36.28
CA GLN A 299 22.20 -2.60 35.22
C GLN A 299 21.42 -2.13 34.00
N THR A 300 20.25 -1.53 34.20
CA THR A 300 19.46 -0.90 33.14
C THR A 300 20.30 0.14 32.38
N LEU A 301 21.05 0.99 33.09
CA LEU A 301 21.95 1.97 32.49
C LEU A 301 23.08 1.30 31.69
N GLN A 302 23.65 0.19 32.17
CA GLN A 302 24.65 -0.57 31.42
C GLN A 302 24.10 -1.12 30.11
N TYR A 303 22.87 -1.66 30.12
CA TYR A 303 22.23 -2.18 28.90
C TYR A 303 21.92 -1.07 27.89
N ILE A 304 21.42 0.08 28.37
CA ILE A 304 21.20 1.26 27.52
C ILE A 304 22.51 1.65 26.85
N ARG A 305 23.61 1.81 27.60
CA ARG A 305 24.92 2.18 27.04
C ARG A 305 25.44 1.16 26.03
N GLN A 306 25.27 -0.14 26.29
CA GLN A 306 25.68 -1.19 25.37
C GLN A 306 24.90 -1.12 24.04
N LEU A 307 23.58 -1.05 24.09
CA LEU A 307 22.73 -1.00 22.90
C LEU A 307 22.87 0.33 22.13
N THR A 308 23.07 1.45 22.83
CA THR A 308 23.38 2.76 22.23
C THR A 308 24.74 2.74 21.53
N SER A 309 25.79 2.19 22.15
CA SER A 309 27.12 2.08 21.51
C SER A 309 27.10 1.22 20.24
N ALA A 310 26.16 0.30 20.15
CA ALA A 310 25.94 -0.56 19.00
C ALA A 310 25.10 0.08 17.89
N GLY A 311 24.62 1.31 18.08
CA GLY A 311 23.78 2.05 17.13
C GLY A 311 22.37 1.47 16.97
N LEU A 312 21.84 0.82 18.01
CA LEU A 312 20.51 0.18 17.94
C LEU A 312 19.39 1.05 18.52
N LEU A 313 19.69 1.96 19.45
CA LEU A 313 18.72 2.82 20.13
C LEU A 313 18.84 4.27 19.66
N SER A 314 17.72 4.96 19.47
CA SER A 314 17.68 6.43 19.27
C SER A 314 17.02 7.19 20.40
N SER A 315 16.19 6.52 21.20
CA SER A 315 15.56 7.09 22.39
C SER A 315 15.25 5.99 23.41
N VAL A 316 15.17 6.38 24.69
CA VAL A 316 14.85 5.47 25.80
C VAL A 316 13.80 6.11 26.70
N ALA A 317 12.75 5.36 27.01
CA ALA A 317 11.76 5.69 28.02
C ALA A 317 11.93 4.75 29.22
N VAL A 318 12.28 5.31 30.37
CA VAL A 318 12.45 4.59 31.63
C VAL A 318 11.23 4.86 32.51
N ILE A 319 10.49 3.82 32.87
CA ILE A 319 9.37 3.90 33.80
C ILE A 319 9.91 3.60 35.20
N TRP A 320 9.95 4.61 36.05
CA TRP A 320 10.50 4.55 37.40
C TRP A 320 9.41 4.22 38.44
N ARG A 321 9.65 3.21 39.28
CA ARG A 321 8.67 2.70 40.25
C ARG A 321 8.84 3.19 41.70
N ASP A 322 10.03 3.66 42.08
CA ASP A 322 10.30 4.04 43.48
C ASP A 322 10.15 5.55 43.69
N ASP A 323 9.10 6.00 44.36
CA ASP A 323 8.86 7.43 44.60
C ASP A 323 9.92 8.09 45.50
N ASP A 324 10.53 7.33 46.40
CA ASP A 324 11.43 7.87 47.44
C ASP A 324 12.88 8.06 47.00
N ASN A 325 13.29 7.54 45.84
CA ASN A 325 14.70 7.47 45.43
C ASN A 325 14.91 7.85 43.96
N TYR A 326 14.38 9.01 43.57
CA TYR A 326 14.45 9.50 42.20
C TYR A 326 15.92 9.70 41.75
N PRO A 327 16.33 9.14 40.60
CA PRO A 327 17.69 9.27 40.13
C PRO A 327 18.00 10.70 39.65
N THR A 328 19.18 11.21 39.96
CA THR A 328 19.63 12.50 39.42
C THR A 328 19.82 12.41 37.90
N ARG A 329 19.42 13.46 37.17
CA ARG A 329 19.49 13.51 35.70
C ARG A 329 20.92 13.26 35.16
N GLU A 330 21.93 13.74 35.89
CA GLU A 330 23.35 13.57 35.57
C GLU A 330 23.79 12.09 35.57
N ALA A 331 23.20 11.26 36.43
CA ALA A 331 23.55 9.84 36.52
C ALA A 331 23.12 9.03 35.27
N TRP A 332 22.16 9.56 34.50
CA TRP A 332 21.58 8.92 33.32
C TRP A 332 22.01 9.58 32.01
N GLU A 333 23.08 10.38 32.02
CA GLU A 333 23.65 10.91 30.80
C GLU A 333 24.19 9.77 29.91
N THR A 334 23.60 9.67 28.74
CA THR A 334 24.03 8.76 27.66
C THR A 334 24.05 9.53 26.34
N ALA A 335 24.63 8.93 25.29
CA ALA A 335 24.67 9.54 23.96
C ALA A 335 23.27 9.67 23.31
N VAL A 336 22.24 9.08 23.92
CA VAL A 336 20.86 9.03 23.42
C VAL A 336 19.94 9.68 24.45
N HIS A 337 18.84 10.28 23.99
CA HIS A 337 17.85 10.91 24.85
C HIS A 337 17.16 9.86 25.75
N VAL A 338 17.26 10.05 27.07
CA VAL A 338 16.61 9.21 28.09
C VAL A 338 15.56 10.04 28.82
N GLU A 339 14.29 9.66 28.71
CA GLU A 339 13.17 10.25 29.46
C GLU A 339 12.77 9.32 30.60
N ILE A 340 12.67 9.86 31.81
CA ILE A 340 12.27 9.13 33.01
C ILE A 340 10.86 9.55 33.39
N PHE A 341 9.94 8.58 33.43
CA PHE A 341 8.53 8.76 33.76
C PHE A 341 8.22 8.15 35.13
N THR A 342 7.53 8.90 35.99
CA THR A 342 7.06 8.48 37.32
C THR A 342 5.53 8.47 37.34
N GLY A 343 4.91 7.73 38.26
CA GLY A 343 3.44 7.69 38.41
C GLY A 343 2.72 7.00 37.25
N VAL A 344 3.38 6.08 36.55
CA VAL A 344 2.81 5.27 35.47
C VAL A 344 2.13 4.05 36.11
N GLU A 345 0.81 4.12 36.27
CA GLU A 345 0.03 3.08 36.94
C GLU A 345 -0.76 2.21 35.96
N HIS A 346 -1.14 2.78 34.82
CA HIS A 346 -2.05 2.15 33.86
C HIS A 346 -1.37 1.92 32.51
N ALA A 347 -1.95 1.01 31.73
CA ALA A 347 -1.39 0.63 30.44
C ALA A 347 -1.56 1.77 29.41
N TYR A 348 -2.58 2.62 29.58
CA TYR A 348 -2.77 3.82 28.75
C TYR A 348 -1.68 4.88 28.98
N ASP A 349 -1.08 4.94 30.16
CA ASP A 349 0.04 5.86 30.45
C ASP A 349 1.25 5.49 29.59
N VAL A 350 1.57 4.18 29.53
CA VAL A 350 2.64 3.65 28.68
C VAL A 350 2.34 3.91 27.20
N GLN A 351 1.08 3.78 26.77
CA GLN A 351 0.68 4.15 25.41
C GLN A 351 0.90 5.63 25.10
N SER A 352 0.57 6.52 26.05
CA SER A 352 0.76 7.96 25.88
C SER A 352 2.23 8.30 25.67
N ILE A 353 3.11 7.70 26.48
CA ILE A 353 4.58 7.83 26.38
C ILE A 353 5.06 7.39 24.98
N VAL A 354 4.65 6.19 24.57
CA VAL A 354 5.01 5.63 23.26
C VAL A 354 4.47 6.50 22.12
N LYS A 355 3.24 7.03 22.24
CA LYS A 355 2.60 7.87 21.21
C LYS A 355 3.34 9.19 20.99
N GLN A 356 3.87 9.81 22.04
CA GLN A 356 4.58 11.09 21.97
C GLN A 356 5.94 11.00 21.26
N ASN A 357 6.57 9.83 21.25
CA ASN A 357 7.88 9.63 20.64
C ASN A 357 7.79 9.40 19.12
N SER A 358 8.80 9.83 18.35
CA SER A 358 8.87 9.69 16.89
C SER A 358 9.25 8.29 16.39
N ASN A 359 9.70 7.40 17.27
CA ASN A 359 10.12 6.06 16.89
C ASN A 359 8.95 5.13 16.56
N ASP A 360 9.04 4.43 15.43
CA ASP A 360 8.02 3.48 14.96
C ASP A 360 8.19 2.07 15.55
N VAL A 361 9.39 1.75 16.04
CA VAL A 361 9.74 0.40 16.52
C VAL A 361 10.15 0.44 17.98
N LEU A 362 9.52 -0.42 18.76
CA LEU A 362 9.69 -0.50 20.20
C LEU A 362 10.48 -1.75 20.56
N LEU A 363 11.37 -1.60 21.55
CA LEU A 363 11.97 -2.68 22.31
C LEU A 363 11.45 -2.60 23.75
N ILE A 364 10.52 -3.48 24.11
CA ILE A 364 9.93 -3.54 25.44
C ILE A 364 10.74 -4.53 26.27
N VAL A 365 11.33 -4.05 27.36
CA VAL A 365 12.20 -4.84 28.24
C VAL A 365 11.54 -4.97 29.61
N PRO A 366 11.34 -6.21 30.12
CA PRO A 366 10.72 -6.42 31.43
C PRO A 366 11.61 -5.91 32.57
N GLN A 367 10.99 -5.68 33.72
CA GLN A 367 11.67 -5.37 34.97
C GLN A 367 12.64 -6.50 35.37
N GLY A 368 13.78 -6.15 35.97
CA GLY A 368 14.73 -7.10 36.54
C GLY A 368 15.92 -7.43 35.64
N HIS A 369 16.56 -8.58 35.89
CA HIS A 369 17.84 -8.96 35.26
C HIS A 369 17.66 -9.49 33.83
N CYS A 370 17.01 -8.72 32.94
CA CYS A 370 16.93 -9.09 31.53
C CYS A 370 18.26 -8.79 30.81
N SER A 371 19.12 -9.81 30.67
CA SER A 371 20.38 -9.67 29.94
C SER A 371 20.14 -9.77 28.42
N LEU A 372 20.32 -8.65 27.71
CA LEU A 372 20.16 -8.55 26.26
C LEU A 372 21.52 -8.46 25.58
N ASP A 373 21.88 -9.48 24.79
CA ASP A 373 23.06 -9.43 23.92
C ASP A 373 22.75 -8.61 22.66
N VAL A 374 23.60 -7.63 22.38
CA VAL A 374 23.60 -6.79 21.17
C VAL A 374 23.45 -7.64 19.90
N LYS A 375 24.13 -8.79 19.80
CA LYS A 375 24.06 -9.67 18.63
C LYS A 375 22.66 -10.25 18.45
N VAL A 376 22.05 -10.69 19.54
CA VAL A 376 20.70 -11.26 19.53
C VAL A 376 19.69 -10.17 19.20
N VAL A 377 19.74 -9.00 19.85
CA VAL A 377 18.85 -7.87 19.55
C VAL A 377 18.96 -7.45 18.09
N ARG A 378 20.17 -7.35 17.53
CA ARG A 378 20.38 -7.03 16.11
C ARG A 378 19.80 -8.11 15.19
N LYS A 379 19.98 -9.39 15.51
CA LYS A 379 19.40 -10.50 14.74
C LYS A 379 17.88 -10.47 14.80
N SER A 380 17.31 -10.28 15.97
CA SER A 380 15.87 -10.13 16.19
C SER A 380 15.29 -8.96 15.41
N LEU A 381 15.97 -7.81 15.41
CA LEU A 381 15.58 -6.64 14.62
C LEU A 381 15.63 -6.93 13.11
N ASN A 382 16.65 -7.63 12.63
CA ASN A 382 16.73 -8.03 11.23
C ASN A 382 15.63 -9.01 10.83
N ILE A 383 15.27 -9.96 11.70
CA ILE A 383 14.13 -10.85 11.49
C ILE A 383 12.83 -10.04 11.49
N TRP A 384 12.68 -9.09 12.42
CA TRP A 384 11.53 -8.20 12.50
C TRP A 384 11.33 -7.39 11.23
N ARG A 385 12.40 -6.86 10.62
CA ARG A 385 12.33 -6.16 9.33
C ARG A 385 11.71 -7.00 8.21
N THR A 386 11.87 -8.32 8.25
CA THR A 386 11.25 -9.20 7.25
C THR A 386 9.76 -9.45 7.50
N GLN A 387 9.28 -9.26 8.74
CA GLN A 387 7.90 -9.51 9.18
C GLN A 387 7.46 -8.45 10.22
N PRO A 388 7.33 -7.16 9.84
CA PRO A 388 7.08 -6.07 10.79
C PRO A 388 5.67 -6.10 11.40
N ASP A 389 4.80 -6.95 10.89
CA ASP A 389 3.46 -7.22 11.41
C ASP A 389 3.41 -8.20 12.58
N ARG A 390 4.57 -8.62 13.07
CA ARG A 390 4.69 -9.56 14.18
C ARG A 390 5.48 -8.94 15.32
N ALA A 391 5.12 -9.34 16.53
CA ALA A 391 5.98 -9.17 17.69
C ALA A 391 7.05 -10.28 17.68
N ILE A 392 8.29 -9.93 18.00
CA ILE A 392 9.40 -10.87 18.15
C ILE A 392 9.82 -10.91 19.61
N ALA A 393 9.67 -12.08 20.21
CA ALA A 393 10.11 -12.33 21.58
C ALA A 393 11.59 -12.70 21.60
N ILE A 394 12.34 -12.01 22.46
CA ILE A 394 13.76 -12.20 22.72
C ILE A 394 13.92 -12.77 24.12
N PRO A 395 14.49 -13.97 24.29
CA PRO A 395 14.72 -14.53 25.62
C PRO A 395 15.78 -13.73 26.38
N CYS A 396 15.49 -13.39 27.63
CA CYS A 396 16.38 -12.66 28.52
C CYS A 396 17.41 -13.59 29.20
N GLY A 397 18.41 -14.08 28.47
CA GLY A 397 19.49 -14.89 29.03
C GLY A 397 19.03 -16.19 29.72
N ARG A 398 19.21 -16.28 31.06
CA ARG A 398 18.76 -17.43 31.89
C ARG A 398 17.40 -17.20 32.58
N SER A 399 16.80 -16.02 32.43
CA SER A 399 15.47 -15.73 32.98
C SER A 399 14.37 -16.36 32.12
N GLU A 400 13.22 -16.64 32.71
CA GLU A 400 11.98 -16.97 31.98
C GLU A 400 11.38 -15.74 31.29
N SER A 401 11.81 -14.53 31.69
CA SER A 401 11.37 -13.26 31.11
C SER A 401 11.80 -13.12 29.64
N LYS A 402 11.00 -12.42 28.85
CA LYS A 402 11.26 -12.15 27.43
C LYS A 402 11.15 -10.65 27.17
N ALA A 403 12.09 -10.10 26.44
CA ALA A 403 11.92 -8.78 25.82
C ALA A 403 11.17 -8.93 24.50
N VAL A 404 10.53 -7.87 24.01
CA VAL A 404 9.74 -7.91 22.79
C VAL A 404 10.11 -6.76 21.86
N ILE A 405 10.39 -7.08 20.60
CA ILE A 405 10.42 -6.10 19.51
C ILE A 405 9.04 -6.07 18.87
N VAL A 406 8.43 -4.90 18.79
CA VAL A 406 7.09 -4.72 18.23
C VAL A 406 6.96 -3.35 17.57
N HIS A 407 6.17 -3.27 16.50
CA HIS A 407 5.82 -1.96 15.94
C HIS A 407 4.98 -1.19 16.97
N LYS A 408 5.22 0.11 17.12
CA LYS A 408 4.41 1.06 17.92
C LYS A 408 2.91 0.93 17.69
N MET A 409 2.57 0.48 16.50
CA MET A 409 1.22 0.28 16.03
C MET A 409 0.49 -0.89 16.62
N LEU A 410 1.16 -2.03 16.54
CA LEU A 410 0.69 -3.28 17.12
C LEU A 410 0.56 -3.07 18.63
N PHE A 411 1.57 -2.47 19.27
CA PHE A 411 1.53 -2.12 20.69
C PHE A 411 0.30 -1.27 21.07
N SER A 412 0.03 -0.19 20.33
CA SER A 412 -1.12 0.70 20.59
C SER A 412 -2.47 0.02 20.40
N SER A 413 -2.55 -0.99 19.54
CA SER A 413 -3.78 -1.77 19.30
C SER A 413 -4.04 -2.86 20.34
N MET A 414 -2.98 -3.35 20.99
CA MET A 414 -2.99 -4.49 21.91
C MET A 414 -3.40 -4.11 23.32
N VAL A 415 -2.91 -2.98 23.79
CA VAL A 415 -3.19 -2.49 25.13
C VAL A 415 -4.58 -1.83 25.11
N LYS A 416 -5.59 -2.51 25.65
CA LYS A 416 -6.96 -1.99 25.73
C LYS A 416 -7.46 -2.06 27.17
N GLY A 417 -7.82 -0.90 27.70
CA GLY A 417 -8.59 -0.79 28.93
C GLY A 417 -7.80 -0.37 30.16
N ASP A 418 -8.58 -0.12 31.21
CA ASP A 418 -8.21 0.36 32.54
C ASP A 418 -7.55 -0.74 33.39
N GLN A 419 -6.70 -1.56 32.78
CA GLN A 419 -5.97 -2.61 33.49
C GLN A 419 -4.78 -1.98 34.21
N ASN A 420 -4.74 -2.14 35.53
CA ASN A 420 -3.59 -1.77 36.34
C ASN A 420 -2.36 -2.54 35.84
N VAL A 421 -1.29 -1.82 35.49
CA VAL A 421 -0.01 -2.41 35.09
C VAL A 421 0.74 -2.80 36.36
N ILE A 422 0.32 -3.91 36.98
CA ILE A 422 0.96 -4.39 38.20
C ILE A 422 2.34 -4.99 37.87
N SER A 423 2.58 -5.49 36.65
CA SER A 423 3.93 -5.91 36.21
C SER A 423 4.17 -5.73 34.70
N SER A 424 5.42 -5.42 34.34
CA SER A 424 5.91 -5.40 32.95
C SER A 424 5.72 -6.73 32.22
N GLU A 425 5.61 -7.83 32.97
CA GLU A 425 5.44 -9.18 32.42
C GLU A 425 4.02 -9.42 31.93
N MET A 426 3.00 -8.88 32.62
CA MET A 426 1.60 -8.94 32.16
C MET A 426 1.43 -8.22 30.82
N LEU A 427 2.03 -7.04 30.67
CA LEU A 427 1.97 -6.26 29.44
C LEU A 427 2.68 -6.99 28.27
N ILE A 428 3.78 -7.69 28.56
CA ILE A 428 4.45 -8.54 27.57
C ILE A 428 3.60 -9.76 27.21
N GLU A 429 2.97 -10.42 28.18
CA GLU A 429 2.06 -11.54 27.90
C GLU A 429 0.85 -11.13 27.07
N GLU A 430 0.25 -9.96 27.32
CA GLU A 430 -0.83 -9.42 26.48
C GLU A 430 -0.38 -9.24 25.03
N ILE A 431 0.80 -8.66 24.81
CA ILE A 431 1.37 -8.48 23.46
C ILE A 431 1.59 -9.83 22.78
N LEU A 432 2.06 -10.84 23.52
CA LEU A 432 2.32 -12.18 23.00
C LEU A 432 1.03 -12.96 22.71
N ASN A 433 -0.03 -12.76 23.50
CA ASN A 433 -1.30 -13.48 23.37
C ASN A 433 -2.21 -12.94 22.25
N VAL A 434 -2.12 -11.66 21.91
CA VAL A 434 -2.96 -11.03 20.88
C VAL A 434 -2.49 -11.37 19.45
N VAL A 435 -1.24 -11.78 19.25
CA VAL A 435 -0.68 -12.06 17.91
C VAL A 435 -0.76 -13.57 17.58
N PRO A 436 -1.66 -14.02 16.69
CA PRO A 436 -1.77 -15.45 16.31
C PRO A 436 -0.57 -16.00 15.52
N SER A 437 0.45 -15.17 15.24
CA SER A 437 1.69 -15.57 14.57
C SER A 437 2.91 -14.93 15.25
N LEU A 438 3.24 -15.45 16.43
CA LEU A 438 4.46 -15.09 17.16
C LEU A 438 5.68 -15.77 16.53
N HIS A 439 6.79 -15.03 16.38
CA HIS A 439 8.08 -15.64 16.06
C HIS A 439 8.98 -15.59 17.30
N VAL A 440 9.18 -16.76 17.92
CA VAL A 440 10.02 -16.90 19.11
C VAL A 440 11.41 -17.31 18.68
N ILE A 441 12.41 -16.49 19.03
CA ILE A 441 13.81 -16.87 18.82
C ILE A 441 14.21 -17.77 19.99
N THR A 442 14.40 -19.06 19.72
CA THR A 442 14.89 -19.99 20.76
C THR A 442 16.38 -19.76 21.02
N ARG A 443 16.85 -20.17 22.19
CA ARG A 443 18.25 -20.04 22.60
C ARG A 443 19.22 -20.73 21.62
N GLU A 444 18.81 -21.86 21.04
CA GLU A 444 19.58 -22.58 20.01
C GLU A 444 19.75 -21.74 18.73
N HIS A 445 18.72 -20.98 18.33
CA HIS A 445 18.80 -20.03 17.22
C HIS A 445 19.67 -18.80 17.56
N ALA A 446 19.81 -18.44 18.84
CA ALA A 446 20.70 -17.37 19.30
C ALA A 446 22.17 -17.81 19.32
N ASP A 447 22.44 -19.06 19.71
CA ASP A 447 23.79 -19.65 19.82
C ASP A 447 24.34 -20.20 18.49
N GLY A 448 23.57 -20.12 17.39
CA GLY A 448 24.04 -20.43 16.04
C GLY A 448 24.09 -21.92 15.68
N VAL A 449 23.44 -22.78 16.46
CA VAL A 449 23.34 -24.22 16.13
C VAL A 449 22.21 -24.40 15.12
N LEU A 450 22.56 -24.78 13.89
CA LEU A 450 21.59 -25.18 12.87
C LEU A 450 20.91 -26.47 13.33
N ILE A 451 19.63 -26.38 13.70
CA ILE A 451 18.76 -27.55 13.82
C ILE A 451 17.68 -27.44 12.74
N SER A 452 17.69 -28.40 11.83
CA SER A 452 16.64 -28.57 10.82
C SER A 452 15.36 -29.03 11.50
N TYR A 453 14.25 -28.31 11.30
CA TYR A 453 12.92 -28.87 11.56
C TYR A 453 12.01 -28.70 10.36
N GLU A 454 11.45 -29.85 9.97
CA GLU A 454 10.43 -30.03 8.95
C GLU A 454 9.15 -29.28 9.32
N CYS A 455 8.67 -28.41 8.43
CA CYS A 455 7.34 -27.81 8.55
C CYS A 455 6.27 -28.87 8.29
N HIS A 456 5.62 -29.36 9.34
CA HIS A 456 4.37 -30.10 9.21
C HIS A 456 3.24 -29.17 8.75
N ASN A 457 2.92 -29.24 7.46
CA ASN A 457 1.73 -28.67 6.86
C ASN A 457 0.48 -29.42 7.35
N SER A 458 -0.34 -28.78 8.19
CA SER A 458 -1.72 -29.21 8.44
C SER A 458 -2.71 -28.26 7.78
N TYR A 459 -2.93 -28.44 6.47
CA TYR A 459 -4.06 -27.86 5.75
C TYR A 459 -5.31 -28.71 5.99
N LYS A 460 -6.18 -28.32 6.92
CA LYS A 460 -7.57 -28.81 6.95
C LYS A 460 -8.43 -27.93 6.04
N ARG A 461 -8.77 -28.48 4.86
CA ARG A 461 -9.80 -27.95 3.94
C ARG A 461 -11.18 -28.04 4.60
N ALA A 462 -11.84 -26.90 4.81
CA ALA A 462 -13.29 -26.85 5.00
C ALA A 462 -13.94 -26.39 3.68
N LYS A 463 -14.63 -27.32 3.01
CA LYS A 463 -15.59 -27.03 1.93
C LYS A 463 -16.81 -26.34 2.55
N ILE A 464 -17.22 -25.18 2.03
CA ILE A 464 -18.60 -24.69 2.21
C ILE A 464 -19.13 -24.27 0.85
N GLY A 465 -20.26 -24.88 0.48
CA GLY A 465 -20.90 -24.79 -0.82
C GLY A 465 -21.55 -23.43 -1.10
N VAL A 466 -21.73 -23.20 -2.40
CA VAL A 466 -22.47 -22.07 -2.98
C VAL A 466 -23.97 -22.39 -2.96
N ASN A 467 -24.81 -21.52 -2.40
CA ASN A 467 -25.98 -21.01 -3.13
C ASN A 467 -26.71 -19.81 -2.48
N ARG A 468 -26.85 -18.78 -3.32
CA ARG A 468 -27.96 -17.82 -3.57
C ARG A 468 -28.72 -17.09 -2.44
N ARG A 469 -28.74 -15.76 -2.66
CA ARG A 469 -29.81 -14.77 -2.41
C ARG A 469 -30.25 -14.52 -0.97
N ALA A 470 -29.73 -13.44 -0.39
CA ALA A 470 -30.48 -12.53 0.46
C ALA A 470 -29.79 -11.16 0.50
N ILE A 471 -30.57 -10.11 0.28
CA ILE A 471 -30.23 -8.74 0.66
C ILE A 471 -30.03 -8.77 2.18
N ALA A 472 -28.78 -8.66 2.62
CA ALA A 472 -28.45 -8.56 4.04
C ALA A 472 -27.28 -7.59 4.21
N MET A 473 -27.60 -6.39 4.70
CA MET A 473 -26.65 -5.51 5.39
C MET A 473 -26.04 -6.32 6.54
N ARG A 474 -24.88 -6.92 6.35
CA ARG A 474 -24.04 -7.48 7.42
C ARG A 474 -22.66 -7.79 6.88
N ARG A 475 -21.78 -6.80 6.96
CA ARG A 475 -20.33 -6.88 7.20
C ARG A 475 -19.72 -5.50 6.95
N THR A 476 -19.93 -4.58 7.90
CA THR A 476 -19.08 -3.40 8.01
C THR A 476 -17.70 -3.90 8.47
N LEU A 477 -16.65 -3.54 7.73
CA LEU A 477 -15.28 -3.94 8.04
C LEU A 477 -14.54 -2.69 8.54
N TYR A 478 -14.09 -2.74 9.78
CA TYR A 478 -13.29 -1.69 10.40
C TYR A 478 -11.83 -2.15 10.40
N PHE A 479 -10.89 -1.28 10.05
CA PHE A 479 -9.47 -1.61 10.12
C PHE A 479 -8.73 -0.60 10.99
N LEU A 480 -7.88 -1.13 11.85
CA LEU A 480 -7.00 -0.35 12.70
C LEU A 480 -5.61 -0.36 12.08
N LEU A 481 -5.19 0.81 11.60
CA LEU A 481 -3.91 1.06 10.94
C LEU A 481 -3.50 2.52 11.18
N LEU A 482 -3.00 2.83 12.36
CA LEU A 482 -2.19 4.01 12.66
C LEU A 482 -0.79 3.84 12.02
#